data_AF-A0A852WT47-F1
#
_entry.id   AF-A0A852WT47-F1
#
_cell.length_a   1.000
_cell.length_b   1.000
_cell.length_c   1.000
_cell.angle_alpha   90.00
_cell.angle_beta   90.00
_cell.angle_gamma   90.00
#
_symmetry.space_group_name_H-M   'P 1'
#
loop_
_entity.id
_entity.type
_entity.pdbx_description
1 polymer ?
#
loop_
_entity_poly.entity_id
_entity_poly.type
_entity_poly.pdbx_seq_one_letter_code
_entity_poly.pdbx_strand_id
1 'polypeptide(L)'
;MSRIGWDASRTSAAALVVCLAGGALAVAGVAAPAHADVGPVNPVTVDLDGHPANSGFTVVVRGDVHLAADESEGTIALGGDLSFGTTYNIGTAPTPTFTVPGETNPVHLFVGGGIDWSSTAPGQILRILNQGFTKIGDPSTFAAFNKNPNDYQITAPGGAIDQTPRIEGVAAQSPASIAAPVPAGLVDIEGAFALYEQLSTDLATCPATVALIDDQGVPVTSPPSAPFRGHVRLQPNQTNVLSITADDLAALQELQFDDVPTQTSPLLINVTGDFSGTIPNSPGISGTAAHFILYNFADATTVTVTGGDSLQGTMYAPRAAVDWRRTNNLEGNLIAKSAIHGGPGAPVGVPREFHNRPFNALLECATSVPESTLTLRKVVQGGSAVPTDWTLSAVDGSTVVAGVSGSPEVTGTVTEPGDYVLSESGGPVGYQAGPWSCTGATAMNGDVVTLDAGQDAVCTVTNVFTGTTPTVPPEPAQPGASGLAVSGTDPTPAMLVAACAIGLGLWFRIGVRRSRASR
;
A
#
# COMPACT_ATOMS: atom_id res chain seq x y z
N MET A 1 41.47 66.42 -13.10
CA MET A 1 42.04 67.25 -12.01
C MET A 1 41.24 66.89 -10.77
N SER A 2 41.69 66.27 -9.67
CA SER A 2 42.97 65.73 -9.15
C SER A 2 42.53 64.71 -8.04
N ARG A 3 43.00 63.45 -7.99
CA ARG A 3 44.10 62.88 -7.16
C ARG A 3 44.21 63.50 -5.74
N ILE A 4 44.40 62.83 -4.59
CA ILE A 4 44.75 61.46 -4.13
C ILE A 4 44.53 61.46 -2.59
N GLY A 5 44.33 60.29 -1.96
CA GLY A 5 44.65 60.10 -0.53
C GLY A 5 44.14 58.79 0.08
N TRP A 6 44.98 57.75 0.06
CA TRP A 6 44.82 56.50 0.83
C TRP A 6 45.31 56.70 2.28
N ASP A 7 44.71 55.98 3.23
CA ASP A 7 45.49 55.40 4.32
C ASP A 7 44.87 54.10 4.84
N ALA A 8 45.73 53.12 5.08
CA ALA A 8 45.42 51.76 5.45
C ALA A 8 45.98 51.46 6.85
N SER A 9 45.20 50.81 7.72
CA SER A 9 45.77 50.14 8.88
C SER A 9 44.89 49.01 9.43
N ARG A 10 45.33 47.78 9.10
CA ARG A 10 45.58 46.65 10.01
C ARG A 10 44.42 46.11 10.86
N THR A 11 43.87 44.98 10.43
CA THR A 11 43.29 43.96 11.33
C THR A 11 44.06 42.65 11.15
N SER A 12 44.55 42.15 12.28
CA SER A 12 45.45 41.00 12.39
C SER A 12 44.73 39.68 12.08
N ALA A 13 45.33 38.87 11.22
CA ALA A 13 44.95 37.47 11.00
C ALA A 13 45.41 36.61 12.18
N ALA A 14 44.46 36.03 12.92
CA ALA A 14 44.73 34.93 13.84
C ALA A 14 44.69 33.62 13.05
N ALA A 15 45.83 32.97 12.91
CA ALA A 15 45.95 31.63 12.36
C ALA A 15 45.40 30.62 13.38
N LEU A 16 44.24 30.01 13.09
CA LEU A 16 43.74 28.87 13.83
C LEU A 16 44.35 27.60 13.22
N VAL A 17 45.31 27.01 13.92
CA VAL A 17 45.82 25.67 13.64
C VAL A 17 44.73 24.68 14.06
N VAL A 18 44.03 24.10 13.10
CA VAL A 18 43.12 22.97 13.33
C VAL A 18 43.95 21.69 13.24
N CYS A 19 44.18 21.05 14.37
CA CYS A 19 44.71 19.69 14.44
C CYS A 19 43.72 18.73 13.78
N LEU A 20 44.16 18.04 12.73
CA LEU A 20 43.48 16.88 12.14
C LEU A 20 43.50 15.72 13.15
N ALA A 21 42.47 15.62 13.98
CA ALA A 21 42.13 14.37 14.64
C ALA A 21 41.25 13.57 13.67
N GLY A 22 41.82 12.49 13.11
CA GLY A 22 41.09 11.51 12.32
C GLY A 22 40.08 10.77 13.20
N GLY A 23 38.90 11.35 13.38
CA GLY A 23 37.72 10.66 13.87
C GLY A 23 37.01 10.05 12.67
N ALA A 24 36.99 8.72 12.58
CA ALA A 24 36.05 8.04 11.70
C ALA A 24 34.63 8.45 12.12
N LEU A 25 33.97 9.29 11.31
CA LEU A 25 32.53 9.49 11.43
C LEU A 25 31.88 8.13 11.12
N ALA A 26 31.40 7.46 12.15
CA ALA A 26 30.38 6.45 11.98
C ALA A 26 29.17 7.17 11.36
N VAL A 27 28.95 6.96 10.07
CA VAL A 27 27.65 7.25 9.46
C VAL A 27 26.70 6.27 10.13
N ALA A 28 25.98 6.74 11.15
CA ALA A 28 24.82 6.02 11.65
C ALA A 28 23.88 5.89 10.43
N GLY A 29 23.77 4.67 9.89
CA GLY A 29 22.76 4.38 8.90
C GLY A 29 21.42 4.75 9.52
N VAL A 30 20.78 5.78 8.98
CA VAL A 30 19.38 6.04 9.27
C VAL A 30 18.67 4.82 8.73
N ALA A 31 18.22 3.93 9.63
CA ALA A 31 17.30 2.87 9.23
C ALA A 31 16.14 3.57 8.54
N ALA A 32 15.83 3.16 7.31
CA ALA A 32 14.61 3.62 6.65
C ALA A 32 13.44 3.37 7.63
N PRO A 33 12.52 4.33 7.78
CA PRO A 33 11.35 4.12 8.63
C PRO A 33 10.69 2.80 8.23
N ALA A 34 10.30 2.00 9.22
CA ALA A 34 9.59 0.75 8.97
C ALA A 34 8.35 1.04 8.12
N HIS A 35 8.08 0.17 7.15
CA HIS A 35 6.85 0.24 6.35
C HIS A 35 5.65 0.18 7.29
N ALA A 36 4.67 1.06 7.09
CA ALA A 36 3.39 0.94 7.79
C ALA A 36 2.60 -0.18 7.12
N ASP A 37 2.09 -1.13 7.92
CA ASP A 37 1.14 -2.11 7.39
C ASP A 37 -0.18 -1.39 7.09
N VAL A 38 -0.53 -1.33 5.80
CA VAL A 38 -1.82 -0.85 5.32
C VAL A 38 -2.71 -2.07 5.13
N GLY A 39 -3.70 -2.23 6.00
CA GLY A 39 -4.73 -3.26 5.83
C GLY A 39 -5.65 -2.97 4.65
N PRO A 40 -6.50 -3.91 4.24
CA PRO A 40 -7.50 -3.67 3.21
C PRO A 40 -8.37 -2.45 3.55
N VAL A 41 -8.20 -1.36 2.80
CA VAL A 41 -8.87 -0.08 3.04
C VAL A 41 -9.23 0.61 1.74
N ASN A 42 -10.42 1.21 1.65
CA ASN A 42 -10.70 2.20 0.61
C ASN A 42 -10.26 3.58 1.14
N PRO A 43 -9.21 4.20 0.57
CA PRO A 43 -8.66 5.43 1.15
C PRO A 43 -9.58 6.64 1.09
N VAL A 44 -10.57 6.62 0.20
CA VAL A 44 -11.53 7.72 0.02
C VAL A 44 -12.70 7.58 0.99
N THR A 45 -13.17 6.36 1.22
CA THR A 45 -14.39 6.07 1.99
C THR A 45 -14.11 5.39 3.32
N VAL A 46 -12.91 5.55 3.89
CA VAL A 46 -12.57 5.04 5.23
C VAL A 46 -13.64 5.46 6.25
N ASP A 47 -14.00 4.57 7.17
CA ASP A 47 -15.03 4.84 8.17
C ASP A 47 -14.59 5.97 9.09
N LEU A 48 -15.45 6.97 9.24
CA LEU A 48 -15.31 8.11 10.13
C LEU A 48 -16.59 8.18 10.96
N ASP A 49 -16.52 7.71 12.20
CA ASP A 49 -17.64 7.73 13.15
C ASP A 49 -18.98 7.19 12.58
N GLY A 50 -18.91 6.12 11.77
CA GLY A 50 -20.08 5.46 11.20
C GLY A 50 -20.60 6.04 9.88
N HIS A 51 -19.86 6.94 9.23
CA HIS A 51 -20.10 7.38 7.85
C HIS A 51 -18.80 7.34 7.03
N PRO A 52 -18.84 7.25 5.69
CA PRO A 52 -17.63 7.31 4.89
C PRO A 52 -16.98 8.70 5.04
N ALA A 53 -15.65 8.77 5.12
CA ALA A 53 -14.89 10.01 5.29
C ALA A 53 -15.19 11.05 4.19
N ASN A 54 -15.46 10.62 2.95
CA ASN A 54 -15.83 11.54 1.87
C ASN A 54 -17.32 11.90 1.88
N SER A 55 -18.13 11.31 2.76
CA SER A 55 -19.58 11.50 2.83
C SER A 55 -20.32 11.25 1.50
N GLY A 56 -19.73 10.45 0.61
CA GLY A 56 -20.22 10.17 -0.74
C GLY A 56 -19.86 11.22 -1.80
N PHE A 57 -19.17 12.30 -1.44
CA PHE A 57 -18.77 13.33 -2.39
C PHE A 57 -17.67 12.88 -3.34
N THR A 58 -17.78 13.32 -4.60
CA THR A 58 -16.75 13.10 -5.62
C THR A 58 -15.51 13.93 -5.31
N VAL A 59 -15.71 15.20 -4.95
CA VAL A 59 -14.66 16.16 -4.60
C VAL A 59 -14.79 16.53 -3.13
N VAL A 60 -13.73 16.34 -2.36
CA VAL A 60 -13.64 16.74 -0.95
C VAL A 60 -12.40 17.57 -0.74
N VAL A 61 -12.59 18.81 -0.30
CA VAL A 61 -11.51 19.78 -0.12
C VAL A 61 -11.51 20.32 1.30
N ARG A 62 -10.34 20.38 1.95
CA ARG A 62 -10.26 20.85 3.34
C ARG A 62 -10.58 22.33 3.46
N GLY A 63 -9.93 23.14 2.65
CA GLY A 63 -10.05 24.59 2.63
C GLY A 63 -10.83 25.11 1.42
N ASP A 64 -10.31 26.17 0.81
CA ASP A 64 -11.03 26.94 -0.20
C ASP A 64 -11.05 26.25 -1.57
N VAL A 65 -12.12 26.52 -2.32
CA VAL A 65 -12.29 26.07 -3.71
C VAL A 65 -12.59 27.25 -4.64
N HIS A 66 -11.86 27.34 -5.76
CA HIS A 66 -12.16 28.24 -6.86
C HIS A 66 -12.54 27.48 -8.13
N LEU A 67 -13.74 27.71 -8.66
CA LEU A 67 -14.27 27.05 -9.85
C LEU A 67 -14.27 27.98 -11.07
N ALA A 68 -13.45 27.68 -12.07
CA ALA A 68 -13.23 28.46 -13.28
C ALA A 68 -13.07 27.59 -14.56
N ALA A 69 -13.65 26.39 -14.54
CA ALA A 69 -13.71 25.43 -15.65
C ALA A 69 -15.17 25.21 -16.09
N ASP A 70 -15.53 23.99 -16.56
CA ASP A 70 -16.84 23.71 -17.14
C ASP A 70 -17.81 23.10 -16.11
N GLU A 71 -17.44 21.97 -15.51
CA GLU A 71 -18.30 21.29 -14.55
C GLU A 71 -17.61 20.29 -13.64
N SER A 72 -18.35 19.90 -12.60
CA SER A 72 -18.16 18.67 -11.86
C SER A 72 -19.39 17.81 -12.14
N GLU A 73 -19.22 16.69 -12.85
CA GLU A 73 -20.30 15.71 -13.02
C GLU A 73 -20.76 15.20 -11.66
N GLY A 74 -19.79 15.04 -10.75
CA GLY A 74 -20.00 14.68 -9.36
C GLY A 74 -20.29 15.85 -8.43
N THR A 75 -20.33 15.55 -7.13
CA THR A 75 -20.66 16.50 -6.07
C THR A 75 -19.41 17.07 -5.40
N ILE A 76 -19.56 18.24 -4.78
CA ILE A 76 -18.45 18.96 -4.14
C ILE A 76 -18.77 19.23 -2.66
N ALA A 77 -17.85 18.84 -1.78
CA ALA A 77 -17.79 19.28 -0.40
C ALA A 77 -16.47 20.02 -0.14
N LEU A 78 -16.55 21.15 0.54
CA LEU A 78 -15.38 21.89 0.99
C LEU A 78 -15.56 22.38 2.43
N GLY A 79 -14.46 22.47 3.18
CA GLY A 79 -14.46 23.04 4.53
C GLY A 79 -14.30 24.57 4.56
N GLY A 80 -13.64 25.15 3.55
CA GLY A 80 -13.40 26.59 3.45
C GLY A 80 -14.42 27.36 2.61
N ASP A 81 -13.98 28.45 2.00
CA ASP A 81 -14.81 29.35 1.20
C ASP A 81 -14.87 28.94 -0.28
N LEU A 82 -16.03 29.16 -0.89
CA LEU A 82 -16.27 28.89 -2.32
C LEU A 82 -16.22 30.19 -3.13
N SER A 83 -15.53 30.17 -4.28
CA SER A 83 -15.63 31.21 -5.31
C SER A 83 -15.67 30.60 -6.72
N PHE A 84 -16.13 31.39 -7.71
CA PHE A 84 -16.17 30.90 -9.09
C PHE A 84 -15.92 31.99 -10.15
N GLY A 85 -15.08 31.67 -11.13
CA GLY A 85 -14.67 32.53 -12.24
C GLY A 85 -15.45 32.32 -13.54
N THR A 86 -16.19 31.20 -13.65
CA THR A 86 -16.96 30.84 -14.85
C THR A 86 -18.37 30.37 -14.46
N THR A 87 -19.25 30.30 -15.46
CA THR A 87 -20.49 29.55 -15.32
C THR A 87 -20.13 28.08 -15.23
N TYR A 88 -20.56 27.42 -14.16
CA TYR A 88 -20.09 26.08 -13.80
C TYR A 88 -21.27 25.20 -13.37
N ASN A 89 -21.27 23.92 -13.72
CA ASN A 89 -22.31 22.98 -13.27
C ASN A 89 -21.76 22.00 -12.21
N ILE A 90 -22.56 21.67 -11.19
CA ILE A 90 -22.27 20.63 -10.20
C ILE A 90 -23.39 19.60 -10.23
N GLY A 91 -23.01 18.32 -10.19
CA GLY A 91 -23.93 17.20 -10.10
C GLY A 91 -24.69 17.00 -11.42
N THR A 92 -23.98 16.92 -12.55
CA THR A 92 -24.59 16.70 -13.88
C THR A 92 -25.06 15.25 -14.08
N ALA A 93 -24.67 14.33 -13.18
CA ALA A 93 -25.28 13.00 -13.01
C ALA A 93 -25.88 12.80 -11.59
N PRO A 94 -26.84 11.87 -11.40
CA PRO A 94 -27.29 11.46 -10.08
C PRO A 94 -26.16 10.75 -9.32
N THR A 95 -25.79 11.27 -8.16
CA THR A 95 -24.65 10.79 -7.38
C THR A 95 -25.05 10.48 -5.94
N PRO A 96 -24.54 9.40 -5.33
CA PRO A 96 -24.87 9.06 -3.96
C PRO A 96 -24.14 9.96 -2.96
N THR A 97 -24.83 10.91 -2.35
CA THR A 97 -24.41 11.62 -1.13
C THR A 97 -25.45 11.46 -0.03
N PHE A 98 -25.22 12.00 1.16
CA PHE A 98 -26.19 11.96 2.24
C PHE A 98 -27.38 12.90 2.00
N THR A 99 -28.50 12.58 2.63
CA THR A 99 -29.66 13.47 2.81
C THR A 99 -29.74 13.88 4.27
N VAL A 100 -29.87 15.18 4.56
CA VAL A 100 -30.02 15.67 5.93
C VAL A 100 -31.36 15.19 6.50
N PRO A 101 -31.43 14.71 7.76
CA PRO A 101 -32.68 14.30 8.38
C PRO A 101 -33.77 15.39 8.27
N GLY A 102 -34.93 15.01 7.72
CA GLY A 102 -36.06 15.92 7.48
C GLY A 102 -36.04 16.63 6.12
N GLU A 103 -35.01 16.42 5.31
CA GLU A 103 -34.92 16.90 3.93
C GLU A 103 -35.21 15.78 2.93
N THR A 104 -35.49 16.15 1.67
CA THR A 104 -35.99 15.23 0.65
C THR A 104 -34.98 14.90 -0.44
N ASN A 105 -33.90 15.65 -0.54
CA ASN A 105 -32.92 15.52 -1.61
C ASN A 105 -31.49 15.44 -1.05
N PRO A 106 -30.59 14.72 -1.75
CA PRO A 106 -29.18 14.64 -1.39
C PRO A 106 -28.48 15.99 -1.55
N VAL A 107 -27.42 16.20 -0.75
CA VAL A 107 -26.59 17.40 -0.83
C VAL A 107 -25.59 17.24 -1.98
N HIS A 108 -25.64 18.13 -2.98
CA HIS A 108 -24.68 18.13 -4.09
C HIS A 108 -23.56 19.16 -3.91
N LEU A 109 -23.82 20.19 -3.12
CA LEU A 109 -22.83 21.19 -2.73
C LEU A 109 -22.88 21.41 -1.22
N PHE A 110 -21.77 21.11 -0.55
CA PHE A 110 -21.56 21.45 0.85
C PHE A 110 -20.40 22.44 0.98
N VAL A 111 -20.66 23.62 1.54
CA VAL A 111 -19.66 24.66 1.82
C VAL A 111 -19.58 24.83 3.33
N GLY A 112 -18.47 24.44 3.95
CA GLY A 112 -18.25 24.56 5.39
C GLY A 112 -18.06 26.02 5.84
N GLY A 113 -17.40 26.82 5.00
CA GLY A 113 -17.29 28.27 5.15
C GLY A 113 -18.44 29.02 4.50
N GLY A 114 -18.11 30.10 3.80
CA GLY A 114 -19.05 30.95 3.09
C GLY A 114 -18.74 31.07 1.59
N ILE A 115 -19.38 32.05 0.96
CA ILE A 115 -19.11 32.39 -0.45
C ILE A 115 -18.21 33.63 -0.53
N ASP A 116 -17.05 33.50 -1.17
CA ASP A 116 -16.20 34.63 -1.50
C ASP A 116 -16.65 35.27 -2.82
N TRP A 117 -17.53 36.25 -2.69
CA TRP A 117 -18.02 37.05 -3.81
C TRP A 117 -16.98 37.99 -4.41
N SER A 118 -15.92 38.33 -3.66
CA SER A 118 -14.86 39.23 -4.15
C SER A 118 -13.95 38.54 -5.16
N SER A 119 -13.78 37.23 -5.02
CA SER A 119 -13.07 36.36 -5.97
C SER A 119 -14.00 35.68 -6.98
N THR A 120 -15.30 35.99 -6.95
CA THR A 120 -16.28 35.48 -7.91
C THR A 120 -16.45 36.45 -9.09
N ALA A 121 -16.32 35.94 -10.32
CA ALA A 121 -16.38 36.78 -11.51
C ALA A 121 -17.82 37.30 -11.76
N PRO A 122 -17.97 38.57 -12.20
CA PRO A 122 -19.29 39.12 -12.49
C PRO A 122 -19.97 38.38 -13.65
N GLY A 123 -21.30 38.32 -13.62
CA GLY A 123 -22.09 37.70 -14.69
C GLY A 123 -22.18 36.17 -14.65
N GLN A 124 -21.42 35.49 -13.78
CA GLN A 124 -21.34 34.03 -13.74
C GLN A 124 -22.46 33.39 -12.93
N ILE A 125 -22.79 32.13 -13.27
CA ILE A 125 -23.80 31.34 -12.57
C ILE A 125 -23.21 29.97 -12.24
N LEU A 126 -23.16 29.62 -10.96
CA LEU A 126 -22.91 28.25 -10.52
C LEU A 126 -24.24 27.50 -10.42
N ARG A 127 -24.39 26.38 -11.13
CA ARG A 127 -25.63 25.59 -11.19
C ARG A 127 -25.52 24.30 -10.42
N ILE A 128 -26.51 24.02 -9.59
CA ILE A 128 -26.66 22.77 -8.86
C ILE A 128 -27.77 21.96 -9.52
N LEU A 129 -27.36 20.89 -10.21
CA LEU A 129 -28.23 20.11 -11.07
C LEU A 129 -28.76 18.86 -10.36
N ASN A 130 -29.60 18.10 -11.07
CA ASN A 130 -30.18 16.82 -10.62
C ASN A 130 -30.86 16.88 -9.24
N GLN A 131 -31.58 17.96 -8.99
CA GLN A 131 -32.32 18.22 -7.74
C GLN A 131 -31.44 18.28 -6.48
N GLY A 132 -30.13 18.47 -6.63
CA GLY A 132 -29.19 18.56 -5.53
C GLY A 132 -29.43 19.75 -4.60
N PHE A 133 -29.31 19.52 -3.30
CA PHE A 133 -29.36 20.57 -2.29
C PHE A 133 -27.99 21.22 -2.08
N THR A 134 -28.02 22.51 -1.72
CA THR A 134 -26.85 23.28 -1.30
C THR A 134 -26.88 23.53 0.20
N LYS A 135 -25.74 23.40 0.86
CA LYS A 135 -25.53 23.75 2.27
C LYS A 135 -24.37 24.72 2.39
N ILE A 136 -24.54 25.83 3.11
CA ILE A 136 -23.50 26.83 3.33
C ILE A 136 -23.42 27.13 4.83
N GLY A 137 -22.23 26.96 5.41
CA GLY A 137 -21.98 27.05 6.84
C GLY A 137 -21.98 28.47 7.38
N ASP A 138 -21.53 29.46 6.60
CA ASP A 138 -21.57 30.88 6.99
C ASP A 138 -22.76 31.62 6.33
N PRO A 139 -23.90 31.78 7.05
CA PRO A 139 -25.07 32.49 6.54
C PRO A 139 -24.86 34.00 6.39
N SER A 140 -23.80 34.58 6.94
CA SER A 140 -23.51 36.01 6.77
C SER A 140 -23.03 36.37 5.36
N THR A 141 -22.58 35.36 4.61
CA THR A 141 -21.99 35.53 3.28
C THR A 141 -23.00 35.47 2.14
N PHE A 142 -24.29 35.25 2.39
CA PHE A 142 -25.26 35.14 1.30
C PHE A 142 -26.66 35.66 1.61
N ALA A 143 -27.40 35.95 0.54
CA ALA A 143 -28.85 36.07 0.53
C ALA A 143 -29.43 34.96 -0.33
N ALA A 144 -30.40 34.19 0.20
CA ALA A 144 -31.04 33.09 -0.50
C ALA A 144 -32.52 33.33 -0.75
N PHE A 145 -33.03 32.80 -1.87
CA PHE A 145 -34.38 33.03 -2.35
C PHE A 145 -35.01 31.72 -2.86
N ASN A 146 -36.31 31.57 -2.58
CA ASN A 146 -37.16 30.64 -3.33
C ASN A 146 -37.59 31.36 -4.60
N LYS A 147 -37.04 31.01 -5.76
CA LYS A 147 -37.40 31.68 -7.02
C LYS A 147 -38.78 31.23 -7.52
N ASN A 148 -38.99 29.92 -7.51
CA ASN A 148 -40.28 29.30 -7.80
C ASN A 148 -40.38 28.00 -6.98
N PRO A 149 -41.49 27.25 -7.04
CA PRO A 149 -41.64 26.03 -6.26
C PRO A 149 -40.58 24.96 -6.52
N ASN A 150 -39.79 25.05 -7.58
CA ASN A 150 -38.81 24.05 -8.00
C ASN A 150 -37.37 24.57 -8.05
N ASP A 151 -37.12 25.86 -7.80
CA ASP A 151 -35.78 26.46 -7.95
C ASP A 151 -35.45 27.40 -6.78
N TYR A 152 -34.18 27.38 -6.36
CA TYR A 152 -33.62 28.36 -5.42
C TYR A 152 -32.46 29.15 -6.04
N GLN A 153 -32.18 30.32 -5.47
CA GLN A 153 -31.05 31.15 -5.84
C GLN A 153 -30.33 31.70 -4.62
N ILE A 154 -29.02 31.90 -4.74
CA ILE A 154 -28.14 32.42 -3.71
C ILE A 154 -27.27 33.53 -4.34
N THR A 155 -27.26 34.70 -3.72
CA THR A 155 -26.49 35.88 -4.16
C THR A 155 -25.68 36.46 -3.02
N ALA A 156 -24.86 37.47 -3.31
CA ALA A 156 -24.19 38.25 -2.28
C ALA A 156 -25.18 38.90 -1.29
N PRO A 157 -24.77 39.18 -0.05
CA PRO A 157 -25.61 39.87 0.92
C PRO A 157 -26.15 41.20 0.37
N GLY A 158 -27.45 41.42 0.52
CA GLY A 158 -28.14 42.59 -0.05
C GLY A 158 -28.43 42.50 -1.56
N GLY A 159 -28.07 41.39 -2.21
CA GLY A 159 -28.41 41.11 -3.60
C GLY A 159 -29.90 40.85 -3.82
N ALA A 160 -30.30 40.84 -5.09
CA ALA A 160 -31.67 40.57 -5.53
C ALA A 160 -31.78 39.24 -6.28
N ILE A 161 -32.99 38.69 -6.35
CA ILE A 161 -33.29 37.55 -7.22
C ILE A 161 -32.86 37.85 -8.67
N ASP A 162 -32.38 36.82 -9.37
CA ASP A 162 -31.82 36.86 -10.73
C ASP A 162 -30.57 37.71 -10.93
N GLN A 163 -30.04 38.35 -9.87
CA GLN A 163 -28.75 39.01 -9.92
C GLN A 163 -27.64 38.01 -10.27
N THR A 164 -26.61 38.49 -10.96
CA THR A 164 -25.35 37.77 -11.15
C THR A 164 -24.19 38.55 -10.52
N PRO A 165 -23.16 37.87 -10.02
CA PRO A 165 -23.02 36.41 -9.94
C PRO A 165 -23.99 35.77 -8.92
N ARG A 166 -24.32 34.50 -9.14
CA ARG A 166 -25.20 33.72 -8.24
C ARG A 166 -24.93 32.22 -8.29
N ILE A 167 -25.42 31.52 -7.28
CA ILE A 167 -25.64 30.08 -7.30
C ILE A 167 -27.14 29.84 -7.54
N GLU A 168 -27.51 28.87 -8.37
CA GLU A 168 -28.90 28.45 -8.57
C GLU A 168 -29.03 26.94 -8.58
N GLY A 169 -30.12 26.41 -8.01
CA GLY A 169 -30.40 24.99 -8.06
C GLY A 169 -31.80 24.70 -8.60
N VAL A 170 -31.97 23.49 -9.14
CA VAL A 170 -33.20 23.01 -9.78
C VAL A 170 -34.07 22.15 -8.84
N ALA A 171 -34.02 22.46 -7.55
CA ALA A 171 -34.84 21.81 -6.52
C ALA A 171 -35.57 22.84 -5.64
N ALA A 172 -36.69 22.43 -5.05
CA ALA A 172 -37.35 23.19 -4.00
C ALA A 172 -36.50 23.18 -2.71
N GLN A 173 -35.77 24.26 -2.44
CA GLN A 173 -34.96 24.38 -1.21
C GLN A 173 -35.12 25.76 -0.58
N SER A 174 -35.51 25.80 0.71
CA SER A 174 -35.73 27.06 1.41
C SER A 174 -34.43 27.74 1.85
N PRO A 175 -34.41 29.08 2.02
CA PRO A 175 -33.28 29.79 2.62
C PRO A 175 -32.86 29.23 3.99
N ALA A 176 -33.84 28.82 4.81
CA ALA A 176 -33.59 28.20 6.10
C ALA A 176 -32.92 26.82 5.96
N SER A 177 -33.28 26.04 4.93
CA SER A 177 -32.62 24.77 4.63
C SER A 177 -31.17 24.98 4.17
N ILE A 178 -30.91 25.98 3.32
CA ILE A 178 -29.55 26.29 2.84
C ILE A 178 -28.62 26.68 4.00
N ALA A 179 -29.13 27.49 4.94
CA ALA A 179 -28.40 27.98 6.11
C ALA A 179 -28.40 27.01 7.31
N ALA A 180 -29.13 25.90 7.25
CA ALA A 180 -29.23 24.97 8.36
C ALA A 180 -27.89 24.23 8.57
N PRO A 181 -27.35 24.20 9.81
CA PRO A 181 -26.16 23.43 10.12
C PRO A 181 -26.35 21.95 9.75
N VAL A 182 -25.32 21.36 9.16
CA VAL A 182 -25.30 19.92 8.86
C VAL A 182 -24.61 19.19 10.03
N PRO A 183 -25.20 18.12 10.57
CA PRO A 183 -24.55 17.32 11.62
C PRO A 183 -23.19 16.75 11.18
N ALA A 184 -22.19 16.80 12.08
CA ALA A 184 -20.85 16.26 11.82
C ALA A 184 -20.86 14.77 11.46
N GLY A 185 -21.78 13.98 12.04
CA GLY A 185 -21.96 12.56 11.69
C GLY A 185 -22.53 12.29 10.29
N LEU A 186 -22.73 13.33 9.47
CA LEU A 186 -22.99 13.22 8.04
C LEU A 186 -21.82 13.73 7.20
N VAL A 187 -21.12 14.76 7.68
CA VAL A 187 -19.94 15.36 7.04
C VAL A 187 -19.04 16.01 8.09
N ASP A 188 -17.82 15.48 8.22
CA ASP A 188 -16.76 16.02 9.05
C ASP A 188 -15.48 16.13 8.21
N ILE A 189 -15.28 17.30 7.61
CA ILE A 189 -14.14 17.57 6.72
C ILE A 189 -12.82 17.51 7.50
N GLU A 190 -12.76 18.04 8.72
CA GLU A 190 -11.51 18.05 9.49
C GLU A 190 -11.16 16.65 9.99
N GLY A 191 -12.15 15.88 10.46
CA GLY A 191 -11.97 14.47 10.80
C GLY A 191 -11.53 13.63 9.60
N ALA A 192 -12.15 13.84 8.43
CA ALA A 192 -11.77 13.16 7.20
C ALA A 192 -10.32 13.45 6.79
N PHE A 193 -9.89 14.72 6.85
CA PHE A 193 -8.51 15.08 6.48
C PHE A 193 -7.47 14.58 7.47
N ALA A 194 -7.79 14.45 8.76
CA ALA A 194 -6.90 13.78 9.72
C ALA A 194 -6.64 12.32 9.31
N LEU A 195 -7.68 11.59 8.90
CA LEU A 195 -7.55 10.22 8.37
C LEU A 195 -6.80 10.19 7.04
N TYR A 196 -7.14 11.06 6.11
CA TYR A 196 -6.54 11.08 4.78
C TYR A 196 -5.05 11.41 4.81
N GLU A 197 -4.65 12.38 5.61
CA GLU A 197 -3.25 12.75 5.79
C GLU A 197 -2.45 11.56 6.35
N GLN A 198 -2.95 10.89 7.39
CA GLN A 198 -2.28 9.71 7.95
C GLN A 198 -2.20 8.58 6.92
N LEU A 199 -3.32 8.19 6.32
CA LEU A 199 -3.37 7.09 5.37
C LEU A 199 -2.54 7.35 4.10
N SER A 200 -2.52 8.60 3.62
CA SER A 200 -1.64 8.99 2.51
C SER A 200 -0.16 8.76 2.82
N THR A 201 0.25 8.99 4.07
CA THR A 201 1.63 8.75 4.56
C THR A 201 1.91 7.25 4.61
N ASP A 202 0.98 6.46 5.14
CA ASP A 202 1.14 5.02 5.27
C ASP A 202 1.18 4.34 3.89
N LEU A 203 0.29 4.74 2.97
CA LEU A 203 0.28 4.29 1.57
C LEU A 203 1.59 4.60 0.85
N ALA A 204 2.21 5.76 1.12
CA ALA A 204 3.50 6.12 0.54
C ALA A 204 4.64 5.20 1.00
N THR A 205 4.47 4.49 2.12
CA THR A 205 5.43 3.52 2.60
C THR A 205 5.25 2.14 1.95
N CYS A 206 4.15 1.87 1.22
CA CYS A 206 3.95 0.58 0.57
C CYS A 206 5.13 0.23 -0.37
N PRO A 207 5.72 -0.98 -0.26
CA PRO A 207 6.76 -1.43 -1.19
C PRO A 207 6.23 -1.47 -2.63
N ALA A 208 7.05 -1.00 -3.58
CA ALA A 208 6.70 -1.08 -4.99
C ALA A 208 6.62 -2.56 -5.45
N THR A 209 5.51 -2.94 -6.07
CA THR A 209 5.28 -4.28 -6.62
C THR A 209 5.37 -4.30 -8.15
N VAL A 210 5.33 -3.12 -8.78
CA VAL A 210 5.53 -2.93 -10.22
C VAL A 210 6.51 -1.77 -10.46
N ALA A 211 7.13 -1.75 -11.63
CA ALA A 211 8.02 -0.67 -12.07
C ALA A 211 7.58 -0.16 -13.44
N LEU A 212 7.90 1.10 -13.76
CA LEU A 212 7.83 1.58 -15.13
C LEU A 212 8.89 0.89 -15.98
N ILE A 213 8.47 0.34 -17.11
CA ILE A 213 9.37 -0.26 -18.10
C ILE A 213 9.23 0.44 -19.46
N ASP A 214 10.29 0.44 -20.27
CA ASP A 214 10.26 0.96 -21.64
C ASP A 214 9.58 -0.02 -22.63
N ASP A 215 9.52 0.37 -23.91
CA ASP A 215 8.97 -0.45 -24.99
C ASP A 215 9.70 -1.82 -25.16
N GLN A 216 10.90 -1.98 -24.59
CA GLN A 216 11.68 -3.21 -24.60
C GLN A 216 11.49 -4.04 -23.31
N GLY A 217 10.69 -3.53 -22.35
CA GLY A 217 10.45 -4.17 -21.07
C GLY A 217 11.57 -3.99 -20.05
N VAL A 218 12.48 -3.02 -20.27
CA VAL A 218 13.57 -2.69 -19.35
C VAL A 218 13.09 -1.61 -18.38
N PRO A 219 13.35 -1.72 -17.06
CA PRO A 219 13.00 -0.67 -16.11
C PRO A 219 13.55 0.70 -16.50
N VAL A 220 12.68 1.71 -16.48
CA VAL A 220 13.07 3.10 -16.74
C VAL A 220 13.94 3.60 -15.59
N THR A 221 15.07 4.23 -15.94
CA THR A 221 15.97 4.83 -14.95
C THR A 221 15.47 6.24 -14.58
N SER A 222 15.43 6.54 -13.28
CA SER A 222 15.11 7.86 -12.74
C SER A 222 16.41 8.64 -12.40
N PRO A 223 16.52 9.93 -12.78
CA PRO A 223 15.63 10.65 -13.68
C PRO A 223 15.85 10.24 -15.15
N PRO A 224 14.82 10.28 -16.01
CA PRO A 224 14.93 9.97 -17.42
C PRO A 224 15.71 11.07 -18.17
N SER A 225 16.47 10.70 -19.19
CA SER A 225 17.28 11.67 -19.97
C SER A 225 16.47 12.51 -20.96
N ALA A 226 15.23 12.13 -21.25
CA ALA A 226 14.31 12.78 -22.17
C ALA A 226 12.87 12.36 -21.85
N PRO A 227 11.84 13.07 -22.34
CA PRO A 227 10.46 12.59 -22.29
C PRO A 227 10.34 11.19 -22.90
N PHE A 228 9.51 10.34 -22.29
CA PHE A 228 9.49 8.91 -22.59
C PHE A 228 8.08 8.33 -22.52
N ARG A 229 7.92 7.13 -23.09
CA ARG A 229 6.73 6.28 -22.94
C ARG A 229 7.08 5.20 -21.93
N GLY A 230 6.26 5.03 -20.91
CA GLY A 230 6.45 4.03 -19.86
C GLY A 230 5.28 3.06 -19.83
N HIS A 231 5.55 1.79 -19.58
CA HIS A 231 4.56 0.74 -19.43
C HIS A 231 4.44 0.31 -17.97
N VAL A 232 3.25 -0.14 -17.59
CA VAL A 232 3.01 -0.87 -16.35
C VAL A 232 2.36 -2.21 -16.64
N ARG A 233 2.90 -3.27 -16.04
CA ARG A 233 2.35 -4.63 -16.05
C ARG A 233 1.86 -4.98 -14.65
N LEU A 234 0.58 -5.26 -14.53
CA LEU A 234 -0.07 -5.49 -13.24
C LEU A 234 -0.08 -6.98 -12.93
N GLN A 235 0.12 -7.32 -11.66
CA GLN A 235 -0.12 -8.68 -11.19
C GLN A 235 -1.58 -8.82 -10.75
N PRO A 236 -2.22 -9.97 -11.04
CA PRO A 236 -3.58 -10.23 -10.60
C PRO A 236 -3.65 -10.47 -9.10
N ASN A 237 -4.81 -10.17 -8.50
CA ASN A 237 -5.18 -10.47 -7.12
C ASN A 237 -4.28 -9.85 -6.04
N GLN A 238 -3.77 -8.63 -6.27
CA GLN A 238 -3.04 -7.86 -5.26
C GLN A 238 -3.18 -6.36 -5.51
N THR A 239 -2.82 -5.55 -4.50
CA THR A 239 -2.52 -4.14 -4.73
C THR A 239 -1.22 -4.01 -5.53
N ASN A 240 -1.32 -3.41 -6.72
CA ASN A 240 -0.14 -3.05 -7.49
C ASN A 240 0.34 -1.67 -7.04
N VAL A 241 1.63 -1.54 -6.74
CA VAL A 241 2.23 -0.30 -6.21
C VAL A 241 3.33 0.15 -7.15
N LEU A 242 3.13 1.31 -7.77
CA LEU A 242 4.14 2.02 -8.53
C LEU A 242 4.63 3.22 -7.70
N SER A 243 5.94 3.37 -7.58
CA SER A 243 6.54 4.59 -7.02
C SER A 243 7.20 5.40 -8.13
N ILE A 244 6.94 6.70 -8.18
CA ILE A 244 7.45 7.63 -9.20
C ILE A 244 7.71 9.00 -8.58
N THR A 245 8.70 9.75 -9.09
CA THR A 245 8.87 11.15 -8.70
C THR A 245 7.92 12.04 -9.49
N ALA A 246 7.57 13.21 -8.94
CA ALA A 246 6.76 14.19 -9.66
C ALA A 246 7.43 14.68 -10.96
N ASP A 247 8.76 14.81 -10.97
CA ASP A 247 9.54 15.17 -12.15
C ASP A 247 9.48 14.08 -13.24
N ASP A 248 9.58 12.81 -12.86
CA ASP A 248 9.46 11.70 -13.80
C ASP A 248 8.04 11.59 -14.37
N LEU A 249 7.02 11.81 -13.52
CA LEU A 249 5.62 11.87 -13.97
C LEU A 249 5.40 13.02 -14.96
N ALA A 250 6.02 14.19 -14.72
CA ALA A 250 5.94 15.32 -15.63
C ALA A 250 6.69 15.09 -16.96
N ALA A 251 7.71 14.24 -16.98
CA ALA A 251 8.43 13.83 -18.18
C ALA A 251 7.76 12.67 -18.95
N LEU A 252 6.83 11.96 -18.31
CA LEU A 252 6.10 10.83 -18.90
C LEU A 252 5.11 11.33 -19.95
N GLN A 253 5.24 10.85 -21.19
CA GLN A 253 4.33 11.19 -22.28
C GLN A 253 3.14 10.23 -22.35
N GLU A 254 3.40 8.94 -22.11
CA GLU A 254 2.39 7.90 -22.06
C GLU A 254 2.66 6.98 -20.88
N LEU A 255 1.61 6.72 -20.09
CA LEU A 255 1.55 5.61 -19.14
C LEU A 255 0.75 4.49 -19.79
N GLN A 256 1.42 3.60 -20.50
CA GLN A 256 0.79 2.47 -21.17
C GLN A 256 0.47 1.35 -20.19
N PHE A 257 -0.79 0.93 -20.18
CA PHE A 257 -1.25 -0.19 -19.37
C PHE A 257 -1.24 -1.46 -20.22
N ASP A 258 -0.37 -2.41 -19.87
CA ASP A 258 -0.35 -3.73 -20.48
C ASP A 258 -1.48 -4.62 -19.92
N ASP A 259 -1.92 -4.31 -18.69
CA ASP A 259 -3.02 -4.96 -17.97
C ASP A 259 -3.99 -3.90 -17.43
N VAL A 260 -5.30 -4.22 -17.41
CA VAL A 260 -6.34 -3.30 -16.94
C VAL A 260 -6.51 -3.41 -15.42
N PRO A 261 -6.39 -2.30 -14.65
CA PRO A 261 -6.71 -2.29 -13.23
C PRO A 261 -8.14 -2.77 -12.96
N THR A 262 -8.32 -3.52 -11.87
CA THR A 262 -9.64 -4.03 -11.44
C THR A 262 -9.81 -3.88 -9.94
N GLN A 263 -11.01 -4.16 -9.42
CA GLN A 263 -11.28 -4.13 -7.98
C GLN A 263 -10.35 -5.05 -7.16
N THR A 264 -9.94 -6.21 -7.72
CA THR A 264 -9.02 -7.15 -7.06
C THR A 264 -7.58 -6.98 -7.53
N SER A 265 -7.30 -6.06 -8.44
CA SER A 265 -5.96 -5.73 -8.90
C SER A 265 -5.82 -4.21 -9.09
N PRO A 266 -6.04 -3.42 -8.02
CA PRO A 266 -5.97 -1.97 -8.11
C PRO A 266 -4.51 -1.51 -8.28
N LEU A 267 -4.35 -0.28 -8.76
CA LEU A 267 -3.05 0.38 -8.89
C LEU A 267 -2.98 1.60 -7.95
N LEU A 268 -2.06 1.54 -6.99
CA LEU A 268 -1.57 2.67 -6.22
C LEU A 268 -0.35 3.25 -6.91
N ILE A 269 -0.38 4.54 -7.25
CA ILE A 269 0.75 5.30 -7.78
C ILE A 269 1.18 6.29 -6.71
N ASN A 270 2.26 5.99 -6.00
CA ASN A 270 2.87 6.89 -5.03
C ASN A 270 3.75 7.90 -5.78
N VAL A 271 3.36 9.18 -5.75
CA VAL A 271 4.08 10.28 -6.37
C VAL A 271 4.80 11.07 -5.29
N THR A 272 6.14 11.17 -5.40
CA THR A 272 6.97 11.91 -4.45
C THR A 272 7.27 13.32 -4.97
N GLY A 273 7.04 14.33 -4.14
CA GLY A 273 7.35 15.73 -4.41
C GLY A 273 6.20 16.54 -5.03
N ASP A 274 6.42 17.85 -5.13
CA ASP A 274 5.48 18.79 -5.76
C ASP A 274 5.40 18.55 -7.27
N PHE A 275 4.18 18.51 -7.82
CA PHE A 275 3.95 18.28 -9.23
C PHE A 275 3.62 19.57 -9.98
N SER A 276 4.31 19.79 -11.11
CA SER A 276 3.90 20.78 -12.10
C SER A 276 4.18 20.25 -13.50
N GLY A 277 3.15 19.90 -14.24
CA GLY A 277 3.35 19.23 -15.53
C GLY A 277 2.07 18.92 -16.27
N THR A 278 2.18 18.13 -17.32
CA THR A 278 1.06 17.61 -18.10
C THR A 278 0.74 16.19 -17.69
N ILE A 279 -0.54 15.81 -17.69
CA ILE A 279 -0.93 14.41 -17.47
C ILE A 279 -0.59 13.58 -18.72
N PRO A 280 0.06 12.41 -18.58
CA PRO A 280 0.36 11.53 -19.70
C PRO A 280 -0.93 10.95 -20.31
N ASN A 281 -0.88 10.62 -21.60
CA ASN A 281 -1.90 9.75 -22.18
C ASN A 281 -1.82 8.36 -21.52
N SER A 282 -2.95 7.71 -21.32
CA SER A 282 -3.06 6.40 -20.66
C SER A 282 -3.61 5.32 -21.60
N PRO A 283 -2.87 4.92 -22.66
CA PRO A 283 -3.34 3.90 -23.57
C PRO A 283 -3.49 2.55 -22.87
N GLY A 284 -4.48 1.76 -23.31
CA GLY A 284 -4.79 0.44 -22.73
C GLY A 284 -5.90 0.45 -21.69
N ILE A 285 -6.31 1.63 -21.20
CA ILE A 285 -7.43 1.77 -20.25
C ILE A 285 -8.48 2.79 -20.73
N SER A 286 -9.63 2.78 -20.07
CA SER A 286 -10.73 3.74 -20.26
C SER A 286 -11.30 4.15 -18.89
N GLY A 287 -12.27 5.07 -18.85
CA GLY A 287 -12.88 5.57 -17.61
C GLY A 287 -13.45 4.50 -16.66
N THR A 288 -13.75 3.29 -17.14
CA THR A 288 -14.16 2.18 -16.25
C THR A 288 -13.02 1.72 -15.34
N ALA A 289 -11.78 1.73 -15.82
CA ALA A 289 -10.61 1.32 -15.04
C ALA A 289 -10.19 2.40 -14.02
N ALA A 290 -10.59 3.65 -14.24
CA ALA A 290 -10.24 4.78 -13.39
C ALA A 290 -10.71 4.62 -11.93
N HIS A 291 -11.81 3.87 -11.71
CA HIS A 291 -12.27 3.49 -10.38
C HIS A 291 -11.24 2.71 -9.54
N PHE A 292 -10.20 2.13 -10.18
CA PHE A 292 -9.24 1.24 -9.52
C PHE A 292 -7.81 1.77 -9.57
N ILE A 293 -7.64 3.07 -9.87
CA ILE A 293 -6.34 3.74 -9.89
C ILE A 293 -6.36 4.90 -8.89
N LEU A 294 -5.35 4.98 -8.03
CA LEU A 294 -5.17 6.07 -7.07
C LEU A 294 -3.77 6.67 -7.18
N TYR A 295 -3.70 7.96 -7.45
CA TYR A 295 -2.48 8.75 -7.41
C TYR A 295 -2.34 9.39 -6.03
N ASN A 296 -1.41 8.88 -5.23
CA ASN A 296 -1.14 9.34 -3.87
C ASN A 296 0.02 10.35 -3.87
N PHE A 297 -0.28 11.61 -3.58
CA PHE A 297 0.69 12.70 -3.43
C PHE A 297 0.89 12.97 -1.94
N ALA A 298 1.71 12.14 -1.29
CA ALA A 298 1.76 12.09 0.17
C ALA A 298 2.50 13.27 0.83
N ASP A 299 3.59 13.70 0.20
CA ASP A 299 4.47 14.77 0.65
C ASP A 299 4.31 16.07 -0.14
N ALA A 300 3.50 16.07 -1.21
CA ALA A 300 3.26 17.24 -2.03
C ALA A 300 2.53 18.33 -1.23
N THR A 301 3.02 19.56 -1.38
CA THR A 301 2.36 20.79 -0.93
C THR A 301 1.63 21.48 -2.08
N THR A 302 2.00 21.20 -3.32
CA THR A 302 1.36 21.71 -4.53
C THR A 302 1.26 20.63 -5.61
N VAL A 303 0.13 20.61 -6.31
CA VAL A 303 -0.09 19.79 -7.52
C VAL A 303 -0.71 20.69 -8.58
N THR A 304 0.07 21.06 -9.59
CA THR A 304 -0.36 21.94 -10.68
C THR A 304 -0.43 21.17 -11.98
N VAL A 305 -1.64 20.86 -12.43
CA VAL A 305 -1.88 20.21 -13.73
C VAL A 305 -2.02 21.29 -14.79
N THR A 306 -1.09 21.31 -15.74
CA THR A 306 -0.94 22.37 -16.74
C THR A 306 -1.43 22.01 -18.14
N GLY A 307 -1.71 20.73 -18.39
CA GLY A 307 -2.18 20.22 -19.67
C GLY A 307 -2.20 18.70 -19.69
N GLY A 308 -2.24 18.13 -20.89
CA GLY A 308 -2.19 16.68 -21.10
C GLY A 308 -3.56 16.06 -21.37
N ASP A 309 -3.62 14.75 -21.19
CA ASP A 309 -4.84 13.94 -21.37
C ASP A 309 -5.68 13.87 -20.08
N SER A 310 -6.80 13.14 -20.09
CA SER A 310 -7.59 12.88 -18.87
C SER A 310 -6.79 12.03 -17.88
N LEU A 311 -6.75 12.42 -16.61
CA LEU A 311 -6.20 11.55 -15.56
C LEU A 311 -7.19 10.43 -15.29
N GLN A 312 -6.81 9.20 -15.62
CA GLN A 312 -7.55 8.01 -15.29
C GLN A 312 -7.24 7.62 -13.84
N GLY A 313 -8.05 8.07 -12.88
CA GLY A 313 -7.90 7.69 -11.48
C GLY A 313 -8.24 8.81 -10.49
N THR A 314 -8.26 8.43 -9.21
CA THR A 314 -8.44 9.35 -8.09
C THR A 314 -7.15 10.11 -7.79
N MET A 315 -7.26 11.43 -7.61
CA MET A 315 -6.19 12.28 -7.10
C MET A 315 -6.32 12.40 -5.58
N TYR A 316 -5.36 11.82 -4.86
CA TYR A 316 -5.31 11.79 -3.41
C TYR A 316 -4.13 12.64 -2.93
N ALA A 317 -4.40 13.92 -2.66
CA ALA A 317 -3.40 14.93 -2.33
C ALA A 317 -3.81 15.75 -1.10
N PRO A 318 -4.05 15.11 0.06
CA PRO A 318 -4.72 15.74 1.21
C PRO A 318 -3.96 16.94 1.79
N ARG A 319 -2.66 17.07 1.52
CA ARG A 319 -1.81 18.18 1.97
C ARG A 319 -1.56 19.26 0.91
N ALA A 320 -1.94 19.00 -0.34
CA ALA A 320 -1.56 19.83 -1.46
C ALA A 320 -2.64 20.84 -1.84
N ALA A 321 -2.20 22.05 -2.21
CA ALA A 321 -3.00 22.95 -3.02
C ALA A 321 -3.00 22.44 -4.48
N VAL A 322 -4.17 22.03 -4.97
CA VAL A 322 -4.34 21.51 -6.33
C VAL A 322 -4.78 22.64 -7.26
N ASP A 323 -3.97 22.97 -8.27
CA ASP A 323 -4.36 23.82 -9.40
C ASP A 323 -4.55 22.93 -10.63
N TRP A 324 -5.79 22.50 -10.85
CA TRP A 324 -6.20 21.83 -12.07
C TRP A 324 -6.55 22.88 -13.11
N ARG A 325 -5.64 23.21 -14.02
CA ARG A 325 -5.91 24.27 -15.01
C ARG A 325 -6.98 23.83 -16.01
N ARG A 326 -7.33 24.70 -16.96
CA ARG A 326 -8.28 24.36 -18.05
C ARG A 326 -7.67 23.34 -19.02
N THR A 327 -7.63 22.09 -18.56
CA THR A 327 -7.07 20.89 -19.20
C THR A 327 -8.19 19.85 -19.36
N ASN A 328 -7.85 18.60 -19.67
CA ASN A 328 -8.81 17.51 -19.79
C ASN A 328 -9.39 17.05 -18.42
N ASN A 329 -10.18 15.98 -18.42
CA ASN A 329 -10.92 15.51 -17.24
C ASN A 329 -10.03 14.91 -16.14
N LEU A 330 -10.51 15.02 -14.90
CA LEU A 330 -10.14 14.13 -13.81
C LEU A 330 -11.21 13.04 -13.73
N GLU A 331 -10.85 11.80 -14.06
CA GLU A 331 -11.75 10.63 -14.03
C GLU A 331 -11.67 9.95 -12.66
N GLY A 332 -12.00 10.67 -11.58
CA GLY A 332 -11.80 10.15 -10.23
C GLY A 332 -12.33 11.03 -9.11
N ASN A 333 -12.08 10.60 -7.86
CA ASN A 333 -12.21 11.50 -6.73
C ASN A 333 -11.09 12.55 -6.73
N LEU A 334 -11.36 13.70 -6.10
CA LEU A 334 -10.35 14.68 -5.71
C LEU A 334 -10.39 14.83 -4.19
N ILE A 335 -9.28 14.52 -3.52
CA ILE A 335 -9.04 14.81 -2.11
C ILE A 335 -7.88 15.79 -2.03
N ALA A 336 -8.13 17.03 -1.59
CA ALA A 336 -7.13 18.11 -1.65
C ALA A 336 -7.21 19.09 -0.47
N LYS A 337 -6.09 19.70 -0.08
CA LYS A 337 -6.08 20.76 0.94
C LYS A 337 -6.86 22.00 0.48
N SER A 338 -6.66 22.41 -0.77
CA SER A 338 -7.41 23.48 -1.44
C SER A 338 -7.42 23.18 -2.94
N ALA A 339 -8.41 23.69 -3.68
CA ALA A 339 -8.54 23.38 -5.11
C ALA A 339 -8.87 24.60 -5.98
N ILE A 340 -8.20 24.69 -7.12
CA ILE A 340 -8.57 25.57 -8.23
C ILE A 340 -8.89 24.66 -9.41
N HIS A 341 -10.13 24.68 -9.88
CA HIS A 341 -10.52 23.99 -11.11
C HIS A 341 -10.71 25.01 -12.22
N GLY A 342 -9.68 25.21 -13.04
CA GLY A 342 -9.66 26.16 -14.15
C GLY A 342 -8.76 27.37 -13.92
N GLY A 343 -7.60 27.18 -13.27
CA GLY A 343 -6.59 28.22 -13.06
C GLY A 343 -6.12 28.94 -14.34
N PRO A 344 -5.27 29.98 -14.22
CA PRO A 344 -4.85 30.81 -15.34
C PRO A 344 -4.13 30.00 -16.43
N GLY A 345 -4.68 30.01 -17.64
CA GLY A 345 -4.13 29.31 -18.82
C GLY A 345 -5.07 29.41 -20.04
N ALA A 346 -4.51 29.41 -21.25
CA ALA A 346 -5.33 29.27 -22.45
C ALA A 346 -6.02 27.89 -22.43
N PRO A 347 -7.30 27.76 -22.84
CA PRO A 347 -7.98 26.47 -22.89
C PRO A 347 -7.22 25.47 -23.76
N VAL A 348 -7.01 24.25 -23.28
CA VAL A 348 -6.55 23.11 -24.08
C VAL A 348 -7.48 21.93 -23.78
N GLY A 349 -8.31 21.53 -24.76
CA GLY A 349 -9.25 20.39 -24.65
C GLY A 349 -10.67 20.75 -24.16
N VAL A 350 -11.65 19.93 -24.55
CA VAL A 350 -13.07 19.94 -24.12
C VAL A 350 -13.64 18.50 -24.17
N PRO A 351 -14.53 18.09 -23.23
CA PRO A 351 -14.96 18.82 -22.03
C PRO A 351 -13.90 18.82 -20.91
N ARG A 352 -14.12 19.60 -19.84
CA ARG A 352 -13.12 19.87 -18.77
C ARG A 352 -13.79 19.67 -17.41
N GLU A 353 -13.79 18.43 -16.95
CA GLU A 353 -14.70 18.01 -15.89
C GLU A 353 -13.98 17.29 -14.76
N PHE A 354 -14.49 17.49 -13.54
CA PHE A 354 -14.35 16.46 -12.51
C PHE A 354 -15.42 15.40 -12.77
N HIS A 355 -15.04 14.32 -13.45
CA HIS A 355 -15.93 13.25 -13.86
C HIS A 355 -16.14 12.29 -12.68
N ASN A 356 -17.38 11.90 -12.42
CA ASN A 356 -17.77 11.09 -11.27
C ASN A 356 -17.37 9.62 -11.44
N ARG A 357 -16.12 9.31 -11.08
CA ARG A 357 -15.54 7.95 -11.10
C ARG A 357 -14.94 7.58 -9.75
N PRO A 358 -15.74 7.46 -8.67
CA PRO A 358 -15.19 7.30 -7.34
C PRO A 358 -14.32 6.04 -7.20
N PHE A 359 -13.25 6.13 -6.41
CA PHE A 359 -12.36 5.01 -6.13
C PHE A 359 -13.14 3.86 -5.49
N ASN A 360 -13.02 2.66 -6.06
CA ASN A 360 -13.83 1.49 -5.71
C ASN A 360 -12.97 0.22 -5.60
N ALA A 361 -11.89 0.29 -4.85
CA ALA A 361 -11.10 -0.87 -4.47
C ALA A 361 -10.65 -0.76 -3.00
N LEU A 362 -10.11 -1.85 -2.48
CA LEU A 362 -9.36 -1.86 -1.24
C LEU A 362 -7.87 -1.88 -1.62
N LEU A 363 -7.09 -0.99 -1.00
CA LEU A 363 -5.64 -1.04 -1.04
C LEU A 363 -5.17 -1.76 0.21
N GLU A 364 -4.13 -2.56 0.05
CA GLU A 364 -3.45 -3.24 1.14
C GLU A 364 -1.98 -3.39 0.78
N CYS A 365 -1.12 -3.17 1.75
CA CYS A 365 0.29 -3.52 1.66
C CYS A 365 0.74 -3.89 3.06
N ALA A 366 1.16 -5.13 3.24
CA ALA A 366 1.89 -5.52 4.42
C ALA A 366 3.37 -5.57 4.06
N THR A 367 4.22 -5.27 5.04
CA THR A 367 5.53 -5.90 5.03
C THR A 367 5.27 -7.40 5.15
N SER A 368 5.46 -8.20 4.10
CA SER A 368 5.35 -9.65 4.25
C SER A 368 6.43 -10.06 5.25
N VAL A 369 6.04 -10.34 6.50
CA VAL A 369 6.94 -10.94 7.47
C VAL A 369 7.29 -12.30 6.88
N PRO A 370 8.54 -12.57 6.49
CA PRO A 370 8.86 -13.86 5.89
C PRO A 370 8.48 -14.96 6.89
N GLU A 371 7.69 -15.94 6.43
CA GLU A 371 7.31 -17.09 7.24
C GLU A 371 8.57 -17.82 7.74
N SER A 372 8.47 -18.39 8.93
CA SER A 372 9.49 -19.30 9.48
C SER A 372 9.14 -20.75 9.18
N THR A 373 10.09 -21.67 9.30
CA THR A 373 9.85 -23.11 9.25
C THR A 373 10.34 -23.78 10.53
N LEU A 374 9.53 -24.69 11.07
CA LEU A 374 9.84 -25.46 12.27
C LEU A 374 9.84 -26.96 11.98
N THR A 375 10.92 -27.63 12.39
CA THR A 375 11.05 -29.09 12.39
C THR A 375 11.21 -29.62 13.80
N LEU A 376 10.34 -30.53 14.24
CA LEU A 376 10.47 -31.23 15.53
C LEU A 376 11.08 -32.61 15.31
N ARG A 377 12.18 -32.89 16.01
CA ARG A 377 12.93 -34.14 15.87
C ARG A 377 13.06 -34.87 17.20
N LYS A 378 12.79 -36.17 17.16
CA LYS A 378 13.00 -37.09 18.28
C LYS A 378 14.27 -37.90 18.10
N VAL A 379 15.09 -37.98 19.15
CA VAL A 379 16.20 -38.93 19.26
C VAL A 379 15.97 -39.84 20.46
N VAL A 380 16.28 -41.12 20.32
CA VAL A 380 16.14 -42.13 21.38
C VAL A 380 17.47 -42.85 21.55
N GLN A 381 17.91 -43.06 22.78
CA GLN A 381 19.17 -43.72 23.11
C GLN A 381 18.96 -44.88 24.09
N GLY A 382 19.43 -46.07 23.71
CA GLY A 382 19.26 -47.30 24.51
C GLY A 382 17.84 -47.89 24.41
N GLY A 383 17.67 -49.08 25.01
CA GLY A 383 16.40 -49.82 24.99
C GLY A 383 15.94 -50.23 23.59
N SER A 384 14.65 -50.52 23.42
CA SER A 384 14.02 -51.00 22.17
C SER A 384 13.01 -50.02 21.54
N ALA A 385 12.83 -48.82 22.10
CA ALA A 385 11.87 -47.84 21.61
C ALA A 385 12.42 -47.12 20.37
N VAL A 386 11.50 -46.61 19.54
CA VAL A 386 11.84 -45.87 18.32
C VAL A 386 11.32 -44.43 18.40
N PRO A 387 11.93 -43.46 17.68
CA PRO A 387 11.53 -42.05 17.74
C PRO A 387 10.05 -41.77 17.50
N THR A 388 9.37 -42.62 16.71
CA THR A 388 7.95 -42.49 16.39
C THR A 388 7.01 -42.95 17.50
N ASP A 389 7.53 -43.48 18.62
CA ASP A 389 6.71 -43.86 19.78
C ASP A 389 6.23 -42.64 20.59
N TRP A 390 6.76 -41.44 20.30
CA TRP A 390 6.40 -40.17 20.93
C TRP A 390 5.73 -39.22 19.94
N THR A 391 4.74 -38.47 20.43
CA THR A 391 4.16 -37.33 19.74
C THR A 391 4.84 -36.05 20.23
N LEU A 392 5.40 -35.28 19.31
CA LEU A 392 5.99 -33.97 19.56
C LEU A 392 4.95 -32.89 19.31
N SER A 393 5.03 -31.78 20.04
CA SER A 393 4.14 -30.63 19.88
C SER A 393 4.88 -29.31 20.07
N ALA A 394 4.50 -28.30 19.30
CA ALA A 394 4.90 -26.91 19.46
C ALA A 394 3.65 -26.02 19.36
N VAL A 395 3.42 -25.17 20.36
CA VAL A 395 2.19 -24.36 20.47
C VAL A 395 2.54 -22.89 20.68
N ASP A 396 1.94 -22.03 19.87
CA ASP A 396 1.87 -20.58 20.07
C ASP A 396 0.44 -20.09 19.75
N GLY A 397 -0.28 -19.60 20.76
CA GLY A 397 -1.69 -19.19 20.61
C GLY A 397 -2.59 -20.29 20.03
N SER A 398 -3.13 -20.05 18.83
CA SER A 398 -3.96 -21.01 18.08
C SER A 398 -3.16 -21.92 17.14
N THR A 399 -1.88 -21.65 16.92
CA THR A 399 -1.01 -22.43 16.04
C THR A 399 -0.51 -23.65 16.79
N VAL A 400 -0.72 -24.83 16.20
CA VAL A 400 -0.32 -26.12 16.78
C VAL A 400 0.39 -26.97 15.72
N VAL A 401 1.67 -27.23 15.95
CA VAL A 401 2.46 -28.19 15.16
C VAL A 401 2.57 -29.46 15.98
N ALA A 402 1.98 -30.57 15.52
CA ALA A 402 1.99 -31.81 16.30
C ALA A 402 2.06 -33.07 15.41
N GLY A 403 2.88 -34.04 15.82
CA GLY A 403 3.08 -35.28 15.08
C GLY A 403 4.26 -36.09 15.58
N VAL A 404 4.56 -37.18 14.89
CA VAL A 404 5.70 -38.05 15.22
C VAL A 404 6.93 -37.63 14.42
N SER A 405 8.13 -37.83 14.97
CA SER A 405 9.37 -37.39 14.31
C SER A 405 9.52 -37.94 12.89
N GLY A 406 9.78 -37.05 11.94
CA GLY A 406 9.95 -37.36 10.52
C GLY A 406 8.64 -37.43 9.72
N SER A 407 7.49 -37.17 10.35
CA SER A 407 6.23 -37.00 9.64
C SER A 407 6.14 -35.60 9.00
N PRO A 408 5.36 -35.43 7.92
CA PRO A 408 5.18 -34.13 7.27
C PRO A 408 4.62 -33.05 8.18
N GLU A 409 3.82 -33.44 9.19
CA GLU A 409 3.18 -32.52 10.13
C GLU A 409 4.18 -31.81 11.06
N VAL A 410 5.39 -32.34 11.21
CA VAL A 410 6.45 -31.79 12.08
C VAL A 410 7.78 -31.57 11.34
N THR A 411 7.80 -31.64 10.02
CA THR A 411 9.04 -31.51 9.22
C THR A 411 8.91 -30.35 8.24
N GLY A 412 9.67 -29.28 8.48
CA GLY A 412 9.61 -28.06 7.67
C GLY A 412 8.24 -27.39 7.68
N THR A 413 7.53 -27.48 8.81
CA THR A 413 6.18 -26.91 8.94
C THR A 413 6.28 -25.40 8.92
N VAL A 414 5.55 -24.76 8.00
CA VAL A 414 5.48 -23.30 7.89
C VAL A 414 4.76 -22.72 9.11
N THR A 415 5.37 -21.72 9.73
CA THR A 415 4.91 -21.08 10.97
C THR A 415 5.11 -19.56 10.91
N GLU A 416 4.20 -18.80 11.48
CA GLU A 416 4.45 -17.38 11.76
C GLU A 416 5.57 -17.22 12.80
N PRO A 417 6.35 -16.12 12.78
CA PRO A 417 7.28 -15.80 13.86
C PRO A 417 6.57 -15.73 15.20
N GLY A 418 7.21 -16.24 16.25
CA GLY A 418 6.56 -16.38 17.55
C GLY A 418 7.35 -17.21 18.55
N ASP A 419 6.74 -17.40 19.72
CA ASP A 419 7.29 -18.13 20.86
C ASP A 419 6.56 -19.45 21.03
N TYR A 420 7.17 -20.53 20.55
CA TYR A 420 6.55 -21.85 20.55
C TYR A 420 6.94 -22.64 21.80
N VAL A 421 5.94 -23.06 22.58
CA VAL A 421 6.13 -23.96 23.72
C VAL A 421 6.23 -25.39 23.21
N LEU A 422 7.41 -25.99 23.35
CA LEU A 422 7.72 -27.34 22.93
C LEU A 422 7.32 -28.35 24.01
N SER A 423 6.78 -29.49 23.59
CA SER A 423 6.48 -30.58 24.49
C SER A 423 6.52 -31.93 23.76
N GLU A 424 6.58 -33.00 24.54
CA GLU A 424 6.41 -34.34 24.04
C GLU A 424 5.46 -35.15 24.93
N SER A 425 4.81 -36.15 24.35
CA SER A 425 3.90 -37.04 25.05
C SER A 425 3.93 -38.46 24.47
N GLY A 426 3.42 -39.42 25.26
CA GLY A 426 3.47 -40.84 24.89
C GLY A 426 4.81 -41.50 25.21
N GLY A 427 5.14 -42.55 24.45
CA GLY A 427 6.37 -43.33 24.59
C GLY A 427 6.33 -44.47 25.63
N PRO A 428 7.22 -45.47 25.50
CA PRO A 428 7.30 -46.58 26.45
C PRO A 428 7.87 -46.17 27.81
N VAL A 429 7.53 -46.93 28.84
CA VAL A 429 8.08 -46.72 30.19
C VAL A 429 9.60 -46.95 30.24
N GLY A 430 10.29 -46.23 31.13
CA GLY A 430 11.72 -46.38 31.35
C GLY A 430 12.62 -45.49 30.48
N TYR A 431 12.06 -44.46 29.84
CA TYR A 431 12.82 -43.43 29.13
C TYR A 431 12.68 -42.09 29.85
N GLN A 432 13.81 -41.42 30.06
CA GLN A 432 13.86 -40.07 30.61
C GLN A 432 14.09 -39.06 29.50
N ALA A 433 13.29 -37.99 29.48
CA ALA A 433 13.44 -36.89 28.55
C ALA A 433 14.60 -35.97 28.93
N GLY A 434 15.42 -35.62 27.93
CA GLY A 434 16.45 -34.58 28.03
C GLY A 434 15.88 -33.20 27.69
N PRO A 435 16.71 -32.14 27.78
CA PRO A 435 16.32 -30.80 27.35
C PRO A 435 16.15 -30.72 25.82
N TRP A 436 15.34 -29.77 25.37
CA TRP A 436 15.27 -29.39 23.96
C TRP A 436 16.51 -28.62 23.51
N SER A 437 16.90 -28.82 22.25
CA SER A 437 17.97 -28.08 21.59
C SER A 437 17.51 -27.71 20.18
N CYS A 438 17.46 -26.41 19.89
CA CYS A 438 17.08 -25.91 18.57
C CYS A 438 18.28 -25.28 17.84
N THR A 439 18.43 -25.58 16.55
CA THR A 439 19.35 -24.88 15.65
C THR A 439 18.55 -24.06 14.65
N GLY A 440 19.03 -22.88 14.25
CA GLY A 440 18.34 -22.02 13.28
C GLY A 440 17.26 -21.10 13.88
N ALA A 441 17.02 -21.18 15.19
CA ALA A 441 16.14 -20.29 15.93
C ALA A 441 16.92 -19.12 16.57
N THR A 442 16.23 -18.00 16.84
CA THR A 442 16.80 -16.82 17.51
C THR A 442 17.15 -17.08 18.97
N ALA A 443 16.27 -17.75 19.70
CA ALA A 443 16.49 -18.03 21.11
C ALA A 443 15.84 -19.33 21.55
N MET A 444 16.36 -19.87 22.65
CA MET A 444 15.83 -21.03 23.36
C MET A 444 15.84 -20.73 24.85
N ASN A 445 14.70 -20.86 25.52
CA ASN A 445 14.57 -20.69 26.96
C ASN A 445 13.75 -21.83 27.57
N GLY A 446 14.43 -22.81 28.16
CA GLY A 446 13.79 -24.01 28.68
C GLY A 446 13.15 -24.82 27.55
N ASP A 447 11.82 -24.86 27.54
CA ASP A 447 11.02 -25.53 26.52
C ASP A 447 10.39 -24.55 25.51
N VAL A 448 10.76 -23.27 25.54
CA VAL A 448 10.26 -22.26 24.59
C VAL A 448 11.33 -21.96 23.54
N VAL A 449 10.96 -22.07 22.26
CA VAL A 449 11.77 -21.64 21.13
C VAL A 449 11.19 -20.36 20.52
N THR A 450 12.04 -19.35 20.33
CA THR A 450 11.67 -18.09 19.67
C THR A 450 12.13 -18.14 18.22
N LEU A 451 11.17 -18.01 17.29
CA LEU A 451 11.41 -17.96 15.86
C LEU A 451 11.19 -16.54 15.35
N ASP A 452 12.23 -15.95 14.76
CA ASP A 452 12.10 -14.70 14.01
C ASP A 452 11.72 -14.99 12.54
N ALA A 453 11.31 -13.93 11.84
CA ALA A 453 10.93 -13.97 10.44
C ALA A 453 12.02 -14.61 9.54
N GLY A 454 11.60 -15.54 8.68
CA GLY A 454 12.45 -16.21 7.70
C GLY A 454 13.39 -17.28 8.25
N GLN A 455 13.27 -17.66 9.53
CA GLN A 455 14.13 -18.68 10.13
C GLN A 455 13.70 -20.11 9.78
N ASP A 456 14.68 -21.02 9.65
CA ASP A 456 14.47 -22.46 9.51
C ASP A 456 15.04 -23.18 10.73
N ALA A 457 14.17 -23.53 11.67
CA ALA A 457 14.53 -24.09 12.95
C ALA A 457 14.32 -25.61 13.01
N VAL A 458 15.31 -26.31 13.57
CA VAL A 458 15.22 -27.74 13.89
C VAL A 458 15.39 -27.93 15.38
N CYS A 459 14.31 -28.29 16.06
CA CYS A 459 14.27 -28.54 17.50
C CYS A 459 14.32 -30.03 17.80
N THR A 460 15.31 -30.45 18.59
CA THR A 460 15.54 -31.85 18.93
C THR A 460 15.39 -32.10 20.42
N VAL A 461 14.64 -33.14 20.80
CA VAL A 461 14.63 -33.73 22.15
C VAL A 461 15.20 -35.14 22.12
N THR A 462 16.04 -35.48 23.10
CA THR A 462 16.66 -36.81 23.23
C THR A 462 16.16 -37.52 24.47
N ASN A 463 15.60 -38.73 24.32
CA ASN A 463 15.23 -39.57 25.46
C ASN A 463 16.21 -40.72 25.62
N VAL A 464 16.64 -40.94 26.87
CA VAL A 464 17.60 -41.98 27.22
C VAL A 464 16.89 -43.06 28.04
N PHE A 465 17.12 -44.32 27.67
CA PHE A 465 16.62 -45.46 28.43
C PHE A 465 17.34 -45.55 29.78
N THR A 466 16.57 -45.54 30.87
CA THR A 466 17.07 -45.63 32.25
C THR A 466 16.71 -46.96 32.91
N GLY A 467 16.10 -47.90 32.17
CA GLY A 467 15.79 -49.22 32.69
C GLY A 467 17.05 -50.05 32.91
N THR A 468 17.10 -50.78 34.02
CA THR A 468 18.15 -51.77 34.26
C THR A 468 17.98 -52.93 33.28
N THR A 469 18.96 -53.14 32.39
CA THR A 469 19.05 -54.37 31.61
C THR A 469 19.06 -55.56 32.58
N PRO A 470 18.19 -56.58 32.45
CA PRO A 470 18.26 -57.75 33.31
C PRO A 470 19.65 -58.39 33.15
N THR A 471 20.46 -58.35 34.20
CA THR A 471 21.71 -59.11 34.25
C THR A 471 21.35 -60.58 34.19
N VAL A 472 21.66 -61.25 33.09
CA VAL A 472 21.58 -62.71 32.99
C VAL A 472 22.55 -63.30 34.03
N PRO A 473 22.12 -64.18 34.95
CA PRO A 473 23.04 -64.84 35.88
C PRO A 473 24.07 -65.69 35.11
N PRO A 474 25.33 -65.77 35.54
CA PRO A 474 26.32 -66.61 34.88
C PRO A 474 25.88 -68.08 34.89
N GLU A 475 25.96 -68.71 33.73
CA GLU A 475 25.63 -70.12 33.51
C GLU A 475 26.50 -71.04 34.39
N PRO A 476 25.95 -72.11 35.01
CA PRO A 476 26.74 -73.02 35.83
C PRO A 476 27.73 -73.82 34.98
N ALA A 477 28.98 -73.89 35.41
CA ALA A 477 30.03 -74.65 34.75
C ALA A 477 29.70 -76.16 34.62
N GLN A 478 29.72 -76.68 33.39
CA GLN A 478 29.71 -78.11 33.09
C GLN A 478 31.15 -78.67 33.07
N PRO A 479 31.40 -79.87 33.64
CA PRO A 479 32.75 -80.44 33.71
C PRO A 479 33.08 -81.36 32.52
N GLY A 480 34.28 -81.14 31.96
CA GLY A 480 35.16 -82.21 31.46
C GLY A 480 35.12 -82.52 29.96
N ALA A 481 36.28 -82.38 29.30
CA ALA A 481 36.84 -83.43 28.43
C ALA A 481 38.30 -83.10 28.05
N SER A 482 39.17 -84.05 28.34
CA SER A 482 40.56 -84.13 27.89
C SER A 482 40.65 -84.50 26.41
N GLY A 483 41.71 -84.02 25.73
CA GLY A 483 42.43 -84.85 24.74
C GLY A 483 42.36 -84.45 23.26
N LEU A 484 43.52 -84.00 22.76
CA LEU A 484 44.22 -84.45 21.53
C LEU A 484 43.69 -84.07 20.11
N ALA A 485 44.35 -83.05 19.53
CA ALA A 485 45.05 -82.96 18.22
C ALA A 485 44.98 -84.16 17.22
N VAL A 486 45.00 -84.06 15.88
CA VAL A 486 45.35 -83.06 14.83
C VAL A 486 44.85 -83.63 13.46
N SER A 487 44.31 -82.85 12.50
CA SER A 487 44.91 -82.43 11.19
C SER A 487 43.76 -81.89 10.30
N GLY A 488 43.92 -80.94 9.36
CA GLY A 488 45.12 -80.41 8.74
C GLY A 488 44.84 -79.17 7.84
N THR A 489 45.93 -78.76 7.17
CA THR A 489 46.11 -77.84 6.02
C THR A 489 45.89 -76.32 6.18
N ASP A 490 47.03 -75.65 6.46
CA ASP A 490 47.64 -74.43 5.88
C ASP A 490 47.15 -73.92 4.48
N PRO A 491 47.55 -72.70 3.99
CA PRO A 491 48.50 -71.72 4.56
C PRO A 491 48.09 -70.21 4.49
N THR A 492 48.86 -69.40 5.23
CA THR A 492 49.24 -67.96 5.21
C THR A 492 48.55 -66.87 4.34
N PRO A 493 48.63 -65.58 4.77
CA PRO A 493 47.68 -64.52 4.43
C PRO A 493 48.20 -63.47 3.44
N ALA A 494 47.30 -62.74 2.79
CA ALA A 494 47.49 -61.32 2.44
C ALA A 494 46.17 -60.67 1.99
N MET A 495 46.04 -59.39 2.36
CA MET A 495 45.08 -58.37 1.91
C MET A 495 44.60 -58.51 0.46
N LEU A 496 43.36 -58.09 0.17
CA LEU A 496 43.11 -57.20 -0.97
C LEU A 496 41.80 -56.41 -0.83
N VAL A 497 41.95 -55.09 -0.96
CA VAL A 497 40.97 -54.10 -1.40
C VAL A 497 40.72 -54.31 -2.89
N ALA A 498 39.47 -54.26 -3.37
CA ALA A 498 39.09 -53.55 -4.60
C ALA A 498 37.60 -53.71 -4.94
N ALA A 499 37.03 -52.59 -5.35
CA ALA A 499 35.80 -52.47 -6.12
C ALA A 499 35.85 -53.25 -7.45
N CYS A 500 34.67 -53.52 -8.03
CA CYS A 500 34.59 -53.73 -9.48
C CYS A 500 33.28 -53.16 -10.03
N ALA A 501 33.45 -52.27 -11.01
CA ALA A 501 32.42 -51.72 -11.89
C ALA A 501 32.12 -52.70 -13.03
N ILE A 502 30.93 -52.59 -13.63
CA ILE A 502 30.60 -53.25 -14.90
C ILE A 502 30.26 -52.17 -15.95
N GLY A 503 31.18 -52.01 -16.91
CA GLY A 503 30.92 -52.21 -18.34
C GLY A 503 30.08 -51.20 -19.12
N LEU A 504 30.76 -50.40 -19.95
CA LEU A 504 30.22 -49.69 -21.11
C LEU A 504 29.52 -50.62 -22.12
N GLY A 505 28.48 -50.09 -22.78
CA GLY A 505 27.91 -50.62 -24.02
C GLY A 505 27.29 -49.51 -24.86
N LEU A 506 28.01 -49.05 -25.89
CA LEU A 506 27.54 -48.14 -26.94
C LEU A 506 26.76 -48.94 -28.00
N TRP A 507 25.54 -48.55 -28.37
CA TRP A 507 24.92 -48.88 -29.67
C TRP A 507 23.99 -47.77 -30.16
N PHE A 508 24.12 -47.45 -31.45
CA PHE A 508 23.38 -46.50 -32.29
C PHE A 508 21.89 -46.87 -32.51
N ARG A 509 21.03 -45.85 -32.72
CA ARG A 509 19.89 -45.77 -33.70
C ARG A 509 19.22 -44.38 -33.58
N ILE A 510 19.42 -43.45 -34.53
CA ILE A 510 18.61 -43.16 -35.76
C ILE A 510 17.15 -42.75 -35.49
N GLY A 511 16.85 -41.47 -35.81
CA GLY A 511 15.57 -40.92 -36.34
C GLY A 511 14.35 -40.91 -35.40
N VAL A 512 13.41 -39.96 -35.40
CA VAL A 512 12.81 -39.18 -36.48
C VAL A 512 12.00 -38.01 -35.88
N ARG A 513 12.04 -36.85 -36.54
CA ARG A 513 11.08 -35.73 -36.38
C ARG A 513 9.63 -36.19 -36.51
N ARG A 514 8.70 -35.64 -35.72
CA ARG A 514 7.41 -35.17 -36.27
C ARG A 514 6.68 -34.18 -35.36
N SER A 515 6.37 -33.06 -36.00
CA SER A 515 5.36 -32.03 -35.72
C SER A 515 3.93 -32.56 -35.56
N ARG A 516 3.10 -31.83 -34.80
CA ARG A 516 1.71 -31.39 -35.10
C ARG A 516 1.28 -30.46 -33.94
N ALA A 517 0.97 -29.18 -34.13
CA ALA A 517 -0.14 -28.56 -34.89
C ALA A 517 -1.53 -28.89 -34.33
N SER A 518 -2.11 -27.88 -33.67
CA SER A 518 -3.51 -27.42 -33.65
C SER A 518 -4.65 -28.46 -33.61
N ARG A 519 -5.49 -28.32 -32.58
CA ARG A 519 -6.92 -28.01 -32.75
C ARG A 519 -7.33 -26.96 -31.75
#